data_AF-A0A7V0ZH28-F1
#
_entry.id   AF-A0A7V0ZH28-F1
#
_cell.length_a   1.000
_cell.length_b   1.000
_cell.length_c   1.000
_cell.angle_alpha   90.00
_cell.angle_beta   90.00
_cell.angle_gamma   90.00
#
_symmetry.space_group_name_H-M   'P 1'
#
loop_
_entity.id
_entity.type
_entity.pdbx_description
1 polymer ?
#
loop_
_entity_poly.entity_id
_entity_poly.type
_entity_poly.pdbx_seq_one_letter_code
_entity_poly.pdbx_strand_id
1 'polypeptide(L)'
;MMFVWSCTNIVSDVENLFDPQDPDYIAPSTGIFSGPLDGDILDTNEVTFTFRHSNSQYWPDSSNTLTRLPHEILYSFRVDNNSWSTWSSGDDILKKDLSFWTYDSTTGLHTVTITNLEDKHYTVEFRSQYPTNITE
;
A
#
# COMPACT_ATOMS: atom_id res chain seq x y z
N MET A 1 49.44 -7.79 21.25
CA MET A 1 49.00 -7.02 20.07
C MET A 1 47.53 -7.33 19.88
N MET A 2 46.66 -6.36 20.12
CA MET A 2 45.21 -6.53 20.05
C MET A 2 44.75 -6.12 18.65
N PHE A 3 44.18 -7.06 17.90
CA PHE A 3 43.50 -6.77 16.65
C PHE A 3 42.02 -6.73 16.95
N VAL A 4 41.43 -5.54 16.89
CA VAL A 4 39.99 -5.38 16.76
C VAL A 4 39.76 -5.03 15.30
N TRP A 5 39.19 -5.96 14.55
CA TRP A 5 38.64 -5.67 13.24
C TRP A 5 37.24 -6.26 13.20
N SER A 6 36.22 -5.40 13.31
CA SER A 6 34.85 -5.81 13.02
C SER A 6 34.66 -5.70 11.51
N CYS A 7 34.58 -6.85 10.82
CA CYS A 7 33.82 -6.89 9.59
C CYS A 7 32.37 -7.17 9.99
N THR A 8 31.62 -6.11 10.23
CA THR A 8 30.17 -6.19 10.05
C THR A 8 29.96 -6.36 8.55
N ASN A 9 29.96 -7.60 8.09
CA ASN A 9 29.41 -7.93 6.79
C ASN A 9 27.89 -7.86 6.94
N ILE A 10 27.32 -6.67 6.69
CA ILE A 10 25.93 -6.55 6.30
C ILE A 10 25.97 -5.92 4.92
N VAL A 11 26.33 -6.72 3.94
CA VAL A 11 25.98 -6.43 2.55
C VAL A 11 24.51 -6.79 2.43
N SER A 12 23.64 -5.82 2.70
CA SER A 12 22.29 -5.86 2.14
C SER A 12 22.40 -5.20 0.76
N ASP A 13 22.91 -5.93 -0.22
CA ASP A 13 22.97 -5.53 -1.65
C ASP A 13 21.56 -5.48 -2.31
N VAL A 14 20.50 -5.37 -1.49
CA VAL A 14 19.17 -5.00 -1.93
C VAL A 14 18.95 -3.59 -1.42
N GLU A 15 18.98 -2.61 -2.33
CA GLU A 15 18.53 -1.24 -2.03
C GLU A 15 17.13 -1.33 -1.42
N ASN A 16 17.04 -1.05 -0.13
CA ASN A 16 15.77 -0.99 0.54
C ASN A 16 15.15 0.37 0.25
N LEU A 17 14.31 0.43 -0.78
CA LEU A 17 13.60 1.65 -1.20
C LEU A 17 12.65 2.22 -0.13
N PHE A 18 12.49 1.51 0.99
CA PHE A 18 11.74 1.95 2.17
C PHE A 18 12.63 2.34 3.35
N ASP A 19 13.96 2.29 3.22
CA ASP A 19 14.89 2.69 4.29
C ASP A 19 15.02 4.22 4.32
N PRO A 20 14.55 4.89 5.39
CA PRO A 20 14.69 6.33 5.53
C PRO A 20 16.15 6.80 5.67
N GLN A 21 17.10 5.89 5.89
CA GLN A 21 18.54 6.18 5.94
C GLN A 21 19.19 6.15 4.54
N ASP A 22 18.49 5.65 3.53
CA ASP A 22 18.96 5.65 2.15
C ASP A 22 18.94 7.09 1.58
N PRO A 23 20.05 7.59 0.98
CA PRO A 23 20.10 8.91 0.35
C PRO A 23 19.05 9.15 -0.74
N ASP A 24 18.61 8.08 -1.41
CA ASP A 24 17.61 8.13 -2.49
C ASP A 24 16.19 7.82 -1.99
N TYR A 25 15.99 7.72 -0.67
CA TYR A 25 14.68 7.54 -0.07
C TYR A 25 13.73 8.69 -0.39
N ILE A 26 12.53 8.32 -0.84
CA ILE A 26 11.42 9.26 -0.99
C ILE A 26 10.31 8.81 -0.06
N ALA A 27 9.78 9.72 0.75
CA ALA A 27 8.65 9.37 1.61
C ALA A 27 7.45 8.90 0.76
N PRO A 28 6.93 7.69 0.98
CA PRO A 28 5.87 7.16 0.14
C PRO A 28 4.53 7.83 0.47
N SER A 29 3.76 8.14 -0.57
CA SER A 29 2.45 8.78 -0.47
C SER A 29 1.42 8.04 -1.31
N THR A 30 0.17 7.97 -0.82
CA THR A 30 -0.96 7.38 -1.54
C THR A 30 -1.87 8.48 -2.07
N GLY A 31 -2.25 8.37 -3.34
CA GLY A 31 -3.25 9.24 -3.97
C GLY A 31 -4.53 8.46 -4.29
N ILE A 32 -5.68 9.08 -4.01
CA ILE A 32 -6.98 8.62 -4.51
C ILE A 32 -7.07 9.02 -5.99
N PHE A 33 -7.38 8.06 -6.85
CA PHE A 33 -7.41 8.22 -8.30
C PHE A 33 -8.84 8.35 -8.83
N SER A 34 -9.79 7.64 -8.21
CA SER A 34 -11.22 7.79 -8.48
C SER A 34 -12.06 7.43 -7.25
N GLY A 35 -13.30 7.91 -7.26
CA GLY A 35 -14.29 7.74 -6.21
C GLY A 35 -15.19 8.97 -6.15
N PRO A 36 -16.21 8.95 -5.28
CA PRO A 36 -16.98 10.16 -4.98
C PRO A 36 -16.10 11.24 -4.38
N LEU A 37 -16.43 12.47 -4.70
CA LEU A 37 -15.85 13.65 -4.07
C LEU A 37 -16.45 13.82 -2.67
N ASP A 38 -15.72 14.57 -1.83
CA ASP A 38 -16.23 14.93 -0.51
C ASP A 38 -17.53 15.73 -0.64
N GLY A 39 -18.57 15.27 0.04
CA GLY A 39 -19.92 15.84 -0.01
C GLY A 39 -20.81 15.37 -1.17
N ASP A 40 -20.35 14.44 -2.02
CA ASP A 40 -21.21 13.86 -3.05
C ASP A 40 -22.40 13.10 -2.43
N ILE A 41 -23.58 13.29 -3.03
CA ILE A 41 -24.77 12.50 -2.72
C ILE A 41 -24.79 11.30 -3.66
N LEU A 42 -24.78 10.10 -3.11
CA LEU A 42 -24.83 8.85 -3.87
C LEU A 42 -26.27 8.36 -3.95
N ASP A 43 -26.77 8.13 -5.16
CA ASP A 43 -28.08 7.47 -5.41
C ASP A 43 -27.92 5.94 -5.52
N THR A 44 -26.81 5.39 -5.00
CA THR A 44 -26.45 3.97 -5.11
C THR A 44 -26.02 3.40 -3.76
N ASN A 45 -26.35 2.13 -3.50
CA ASN A 45 -25.95 1.43 -2.28
C ASN A 45 -24.52 0.86 -2.35
N GLU A 46 -23.76 1.25 -3.36
CA GLU A 46 -22.36 0.88 -3.52
C GLU A 46 -21.51 2.07 -3.95
N VAL A 47 -20.24 2.02 -3.56
CA VAL A 47 -19.22 2.99 -3.94
C VAL A 47 -17.94 2.25 -4.27
N THR A 48 -17.22 2.74 -5.29
CA THR A 48 -15.91 2.20 -5.66
C THR A 48 -14.87 3.31 -5.57
N PHE A 49 -13.80 3.04 -4.83
CA PHE A 49 -12.62 3.89 -4.74
C PHE A 49 -11.45 3.21 -5.44
N THR A 50 -10.67 4.00 -6.17
CA THR A 50 -9.36 3.55 -6.63
C THR A 50 -8.27 4.42 -6.04
N PHE A 51 -7.17 3.79 -5.63
CA PHE A 51 -6.00 4.48 -5.09
C PHE A 51 -4.72 3.79 -5.52
N ARG A 52 -3.62 4.55 -5.52
CA ARG A 52 -2.28 4.03 -5.80
C ARG A 52 -1.22 4.90 -5.13
N HIS A 53 0.00 4.40 -5.06
CA HIS A 53 1.14 5.24 -4.69
C HIS A 53 1.35 6.37 -5.71
N SER A 54 1.65 7.58 -5.22
CA SER A 54 1.84 8.74 -6.09
C SER A 54 3.15 8.66 -6.88
N ASN A 55 4.18 8.06 -6.29
CA ASN A 55 5.48 7.85 -6.94
C ASN A 55 5.51 6.48 -7.63
N SER A 56 5.90 6.49 -8.92
CA SER A 56 5.95 5.30 -9.76
C SER A 56 7.02 4.30 -9.37
N GLN A 57 8.01 4.68 -8.54
CA GLN A 57 8.98 3.72 -8.01
C GLN A 57 8.34 2.66 -7.09
N TYR A 58 7.15 2.95 -6.55
CA TYR A 58 6.36 2.02 -5.75
C TYR A 58 5.32 1.25 -6.58
N TRP A 59 5.35 1.40 -7.90
CA TRP A 59 4.50 0.62 -8.80
C TRP A 59 5.20 -0.68 -9.19
N PRO A 60 4.45 -1.70 -9.61
CA PRO A 60 5.05 -2.88 -10.23
C PRO A 60 5.89 -2.52 -11.44
N ASP A 61 7.15 -2.98 -11.47
CA ASP A 61 7.95 -3.01 -12.68
C ASP A 61 8.01 -4.45 -13.20
N SER A 62 7.38 -4.70 -14.34
CA SER A 62 7.33 -6.03 -14.97
C SER A 62 8.68 -6.44 -15.60
N SER A 63 9.63 -5.52 -15.71
CA SER A 63 10.97 -5.75 -16.27
C SER A 63 12.04 -6.05 -15.21
N ASN A 64 11.75 -5.80 -13.95
CA ASN A 64 12.70 -5.95 -12.85
C ASN A 64 12.23 -7.04 -11.88
N THR A 65 12.99 -8.12 -11.78
CA THR A 65 12.67 -9.24 -10.88
C THR A 65 12.98 -8.94 -9.41
N LEU A 66 13.64 -7.80 -9.12
CA LEU A 66 13.96 -7.30 -7.78
C LEU A 66 12.90 -6.33 -7.23
N THR A 67 11.98 -5.82 -8.05
CA THR A 67 10.87 -4.93 -7.64
C THR A 67 9.66 -5.72 -7.13
N ARG A 68 9.86 -6.56 -6.12
CA ARG A 68 8.76 -7.17 -5.32
C ARG A 68 8.09 -6.18 -4.35
N LEU A 69 8.51 -4.92 -4.40
CA LEU A 69 8.21 -3.84 -3.45
C LEU A 69 6.71 -3.60 -3.20
N PRO A 70 5.80 -3.58 -4.19
CA PRO A 70 4.39 -3.27 -3.93
C PRO A 70 3.66 -4.40 -3.19
N HIS A 71 4.19 -5.62 -3.29
CA HIS A 71 3.61 -6.83 -2.71
C HIS A 71 4.03 -7.04 -1.24
N GLU A 72 5.00 -6.25 -0.76
CA GLU A 72 5.44 -6.26 0.64
C GLU A 72 4.82 -5.09 1.44
N ILE A 73 4.28 -4.08 0.75
CA ILE A 73 3.49 -3.02 1.38
C ILE A 73 2.16 -3.63 1.84
N LEU A 74 1.83 -3.40 3.11
CA LEU A 74 0.56 -3.81 3.69
C LEU A 74 -0.45 -2.67 3.60
N TYR A 75 -1.69 -3.00 3.25
CA TYR A 75 -2.77 -2.04 3.13
C TYR A 75 -3.90 -2.39 4.09
N SER A 76 -4.61 -1.36 4.55
CA SER A 76 -5.77 -1.47 5.41
C SER A 76 -6.70 -0.29 5.17
N PHE A 77 -8.00 -0.50 5.31
CA PHE A 77 -9.01 0.54 5.18
C PHE A 77 -10.03 0.46 6.31
N ARG A 78 -10.77 1.55 6.51
CA ARG A 78 -11.95 1.58 7.38
C ARG A 78 -13.01 2.52 6.83
N VAL A 79 -14.22 2.35 7.32
CA VAL A 79 -15.39 3.18 7.04
C VAL A 79 -15.95 3.69 8.37
N ASP A 80 -16.32 4.97 8.46
CA ASP A 80 -17.01 5.58 9.61
C ASP A 80 -16.36 5.29 10.98
N ASN A 81 -15.05 5.47 11.10
CA ASN A 81 -14.29 5.19 12.34
C ASN A 81 -14.45 3.75 12.89
N ASN A 82 -14.96 2.81 12.09
CA ASN A 82 -15.00 1.40 12.46
C ASN A 82 -13.57 0.84 12.60
N SER A 83 -13.48 -0.39 13.14
CA SER A 83 -12.23 -1.13 13.19
C SER A 83 -11.60 -1.23 11.81
N TRP A 84 -10.28 -1.01 11.77
CA TRP A 84 -9.49 -1.21 10.57
C TRP A 84 -9.60 -2.65 10.08
N SER A 85 -9.67 -2.82 8.76
CA SER A 85 -9.53 -4.13 8.13
C SER A 85 -8.20 -4.78 8.52
N THR A 86 -8.14 -6.11 8.46
CA THR A 86 -6.85 -6.81 8.57
C THR A 86 -5.89 -6.30 7.50
N TRP A 87 -4.62 -6.23 7.85
CA TRP A 87 -3.55 -5.90 6.92
C TRP A 87 -3.47 -6.97 5.83
N SER A 88 -3.42 -6.55 4.57
CA SER A 88 -3.18 -7.43 3.43
C SER A 88 -2.26 -6.73 2.44
N SER A 89 -1.29 -7.45 1.89
CA SER A 89 -0.51 -6.96 0.77
C SER A 89 -1.25 -7.10 -0.56
N GLY A 90 -0.72 -6.49 -1.64
CA GLY A 90 -1.25 -6.67 -3.00
C GLY A 90 -1.34 -8.14 -3.42
N ASP A 91 -0.32 -8.94 -3.10
CA ASP A 91 -0.29 -10.39 -3.35
C ASP A 91 -1.35 -11.15 -2.54
N ASP A 92 -1.52 -10.78 -1.28
CA ASP A 92 -2.54 -11.36 -0.43
C ASP A 92 -3.93 -11.05 -0.96
N ILE A 93 -4.17 -9.83 -1.43
CA ILE A 93 -5.45 -9.41 -2.02
C ILE A 93 -5.75 -10.25 -3.26
N LEU A 94 -4.77 -10.44 -4.15
CA LEU A 94 -4.91 -11.29 -5.33
C LEU A 94 -5.21 -12.77 -4.98
N LYS A 95 -4.61 -13.29 -3.90
CA LYS A 95 -4.77 -14.70 -3.49
C LYS A 95 -6.03 -14.96 -2.67
N LYS A 96 -6.48 -14.00 -1.87
CA LYS A 96 -7.60 -14.16 -0.93
C LYS A 96 -8.97 -14.13 -1.59
N ASP A 97 -9.05 -13.84 -2.90
CA ASP A 97 -10.30 -13.72 -3.65
C ASP A 97 -11.32 -12.82 -2.92
N LEU A 98 -10.87 -11.62 -2.54
CA LEU A 98 -11.71 -10.65 -1.86
C LEU A 98 -12.65 -10.01 -2.88
N SER A 99 -13.95 -10.32 -2.81
CA SER A 99 -14.95 -9.78 -3.73
C SER A 99 -15.05 -8.25 -3.72
N PHE A 100 -14.57 -7.59 -2.67
CA PHE A 100 -14.64 -6.15 -2.47
C PHE A 100 -13.30 -5.43 -2.70
N TRP A 101 -12.19 -6.14 -2.91
CA TRP A 101 -10.87 -5.52 -3.10
C TRP A 101 -10.05 -6.25 -4.17
N THR A 102 -9.67 -5.53 -5.21
CA THR A 102 -8.75 -6.00 -6.25
C THR A 102 -7.48 -5.17 -6.34
N TYR A 103 -6.42 -5.77 -6.88
CA TYR A 103 -5.13 -5.14 -7.12
C TYR A 103 -4.69 -5.42 -8.57
N ASP A 104 -4.36 -4.37 -9.31
CA ASP A 104 -3.81 -4.46 -10.66
C ASP A 104 -2.28 -4.44 -10.60
N SER A 105 -1.66 -5.60 -10.80
CA SER A 105 -0.21 -5.77 -10.81
C SER A 105 0.49 -5.13 -12.01
N THR A 106 -0.23 -4.52 -12.96
CA THR A 106 0.34 -3.78 -14.10
C THR A 106 0.44 -2.29 -13.79
N THR A 107 -0.55 -1.74 -13.09
CA THR A 107 -0.66 -0.29 -12.84
C THR A 107 -0.41 0.09 -11.38
N GLY A 108 -0.37 -0.88 -10.47
CA GLY A 108 -0.28 -0.65 -9.03
C GLY A 108 -1.57 -0.09 -8.42
N LEU A 109 -2.69 -0.16 -9.14
CA LEU A 109 -3.97 0.38 -8.70
C LEU A 109 -4.67 -0.61 -7.77
N HIS A 110 -5.12 -0.11 -6.62
CA HIS A 110 -6.05 -0.80 -5.74
C HIS A 110 -7.47 -0.32 -6.05
N THR A 111 -8.42 -1.24 -6.14
CA THR A 111 -9.84 -0.92 -6.26
C THR A 111 -10.59 -1.52 -5.07
N VAL A 112 -11.30 -0.69 -4.32
CA VAL A 112 -12.09 -1.11 -3.16
C VAL A 112 -13.55 -0.73 -3.40
N THR A 113 -14.44 -1.72 -3.35
CA THR A 113 -15.88 -1.55 -3.52
C THR A 113 -16.59 -1.80 -2.19
N ILE A 114 -17.27 -0.79 -1.66
CA ILE A 114 -18.07 -0.90 -0.45
C ILE A 114 -19.54 -1.01 -0.88
N THR A 115 -20.24 -2.03 -0.42
CA THR A 115 -21.65 -2.31 -0.75
C THR A 115 -22.53 -2.23 0.48
N ASN A 116 -23.86 -2.27 0.27
CA ASN A 116 -24.87 -2.17 1.32
C ASN A 116 -24.77 -0.85 2.11
N LEU A 117 -24.49 0.25 1.42
CA LEU A 117 -24.55 1.58 1.99
C LEU A 117 -26.01 1.99 2.24
N GLU A 118 -26.22 2.71 3.33
CA GLU A 118 -27.47 3.39 3.70
C GLU A 118 -27.38 4.87 3.28
N ASP A 119 -28.52 5.56 3.22
CA ASP A 119 -28.55 6.99 2.86
C ASP A 119 -28.02 7.87 4.01
N LYS A 120 -26.69 8.01 4.09
CA LYS A 120 -26.00 8.89 5.06
C LYS A 120 -24.61 9.30 4.58
N HIS A 121 -23.97 10.20 5.33
CA HIS A 121 -22.59 10.57 5.09
C HIS A 121 -21.63 9.49 5.60
N TYR A 122 -20.62 9.17 4.78
CA TYR A 122 -19.58 8.20 5.10
C TYR A 122 -18.19 8.85 5.08
N THR A 123 -17.28 8.36 5.92
CA THR A 123 -15.85 8.65 5.83
C THR A 123 -15.09 7.37 5.52
N VAL A 124 -14.29 7.38 4.46
CA VAL A 124 -13.44 6.25 4.07
C VAL A 124 -11.98 6.66 4.20
N GLU A 125 -11.19 5.82 4.87
CA GLU A 125 -9.76 6.06 5.09
C GLU A 125 -8.95 4.85 4.62
N PHE A 126 -7.84 5.14 3.97
CA PHE A 126 -6.87 4.14 3.50
C PHE A 126 -5.53 4.40 4.16
N ARG A 127 -4.82 3.34 4.53
CA ARG A 127 -3.46 3.43 5.05
C ARG A 127 -2.58 2.30 4.51
N SER A 128 -1.29 2.59 4.46
CA SER A 128 -0.24 1.67 4.04
C SER A 128 0.84 1.54 5.13
N GLN A 129 1.46 0.37 5.22
CA GLN A 129 2.60 0.10 6.08
C GLN A 129 3.74 -0.48 5.23
N TYR A 130 4.92 0.11 5.35
CA TYR A 130 6.09 -0.19 4.52
C TYR A 130 7.08 -1.08 5.27
N PRO A 131 7.69 -2.08 4.60
CA PRO A 131 8.69 -2.95 5.20
C PRO A 131 10.05 -2.23 5.25
N THR A 132 10.27 -1.41 6.28
CA THR A 132 11.48 -0.57 6.35
C THR A 132 12.76 -1.33 6.73
N ASN A 133 12.69 -2.62 7.09
CA ASN A 133 13.81 -3.45 7.58
C ASN A 133 14.66 -2.82 8.71
N ILE A 134 14.23 -1.73 9.34
CA ILE A 134 14.90 -1.15 10.50
C ILE A 134 14.55 -2.02 11.70
N THR A 135 15.49 -2.88 12.12
CA THR A 135 15.50 -3.38 13.50
C THR A 135 15.95 -2.24 14.42
N GLU A 136 15.09 -1.87 15.38
CA GLU A 136 15.47 -1.02 16.53
C GLU A 136 16.61 -1.65 17.37
#